data_AF-A0A1H2MEP4-F1
#
_entry.id   AF-A0A1H2MEP4-F1
#
_cell.length_a   1.000
_cell.length_b   1.000
_cell.length_c   1.000
_cell.angle_alpha   90.00
_cell.angle_beta   90.00
_cell.angle_gamma   90.00
#
_symmetry.space_group_name_H-M   'P 1'
#
loop_
_entity.id
_entity.type
_entity.pdbx_description
1 polymer ?
#
loop_
_entity_poly.entity_id
_entity_poly.type
_entity_poly.pdbx_seq_one_letter_code
_entity_poly.pdbx_strand_id
1 'polypeptide(L)'
;MQWRYSEPIDGVAIDVLRGKNDEISTIDRLGGVLDTLAMIRQSAGQALLGGRLAYPKSEDVSVMMQNAFANLCQGSDLNRPQTLEQLLAGVTVLLPMLDVIPNAAMFIKDVQARYVMANRTLVQRCGLKHLQPLLGKTSAEVFPAQLGPGYTEQDRRVLEQGLVLEDQLELHLYGSREPGWCLTHKWPLYNRDGAIIGLAGISVDLQSASETHPAYQRLAAVDEHIRAHFNRRVSLGELTRIAGISVAQLERYCKRVFHLTPRQMIQKVRLEHAHRLLHTDMPITDVALQCGYTDHSAFTRQFKALTGFTPRQYRQATENVGHEAKAF
;
A
#
# COMPACT_ATOMS: atom_id res chain seq x y z
N MET A 1 9.31 -47.19 16.20
CA MET A 1 7.97 -47.50 15.65
C MET A 1 7.60 -46.29 14.78
N GLN A 2 8.05 -46.24 13.51
CA GLN A 2 7.31 -46.62 12.28
C GLN A 2 5.89 -46.05 12.26
N TRP A 3 5.43 -45.31 11.24
CA TRP A 3 5.10 -45.76 9.86
C TRP A 3 5.24 -44.57 8.87
N ARG A 4 6.00 -44.65 7.77
CA ARG A 4 5.86 -45.31 6.44
C ARG A 4 5.06 -44.51 5.39
N TYR A 5 5.78 -44.23 4.30
CA TYR A 5 5.35 -43.81 2.95
C TYR A 5 4.33 -44.77 2.31
N SER A 6 3.49 -44.23 1.43
CA SER A 6 2.80 -44.96 0.36
C SER A 6 2.74 -44.09 -0.91
N GLU A 7 3.43 -44.51 -1.96
CA GLU A 7 3.17 -44.18 -3.38
C GLU A 7 2.38 -45.36 -4.04
N PRO A 8 2.15 -45.38 -5.36
CA PRO A 8 1.14 -44.65 -6.12
C PRO A 8 0.17 -45.63 -6.82
N ILE A 9 -0.89 -45.14 -7.50
CA ILE A 9 -1.68 -45.97 -8.42
C ILE A 9 -1.62 -45.35 -9.81
N ASP A 10 -1.03 -46.11 -10.73
CA ASP A 10 -0.93 -45.89 -12.16
C ASP A 10 -2.23 -46.24 -12.92
N GLY A 11 -2.42 -45.59 -14.07
CA GLY A 11 -3.01 -46.23 -15.26
C GLY A 11 -4.07 -45.42 -16.02
N VAL A 12 -3.66 -44.66 -17.04
CA VAL A 12 -3.78 -45.04 -18.47
C VAL A 12 -3.36 -43.84 -19.33
N ALA A 13 -2.45 -44.11 -20.27
CA ALA A 13 -1.77 -43.18 -21.16
C ALA A 13 -2.62 -42.72 -22.35
N ILE A 14 -2.36 -41.50 -22.84
CA ILE A 14 -2.37 -41.20 -24.29
C ILE A 14 -1.12 -40.37 -24.57
N ASP A 15 -0.27 -40.93 -25.42
CA ASP A 15 0.95 -40.35 -25.93
C ASP A 15 0.73 -39.84 -27.37
N VAL A 16 1.70 -39.08 -27.85
CA VAL A 16 1.97 -38.70 -29.25
C VAL A 16 1.25 -37.45 -29.82
N LEU A 17 1.92 -36.29 -29.81
CA LEU A 17 2.68 -35.78 -30.98
C LEU A 17 3.28 -34.37 -30.76
N ARG A 18 4.60 -34.36 -30.64
CA ARG A 18 5.59 -33.38 -31.18
C ARG A 18 5.06 -32.02 -31.68
N GLY A 19 5.37 -30.99 -30.90
CA GLY A 19 5.56 -29.62 -31.34
C GLY A 19 6.68 -28.97 -30.53
N LYS A 20 7.95 -29.31 -30.85
CA LYS A 20 9.12 -28.58 -30.34
C LYS A 20 9.06 -27.15 -30.88
N ASN A 21 8.79 -26.15 -30.03
CA ASN A 21 9.42 -24.81 -30.08
C ASN A 21 9.01 -23.77 -29.02
N ASP A 22 8.13 -24.04 -28.04
CA ASP A 22 7.66 -22.99 -27.12
C ASP A 22 8.29 -22.94 -25.72
N GLU A 23 9.21 -23.85 -25.37
CA GLU A 23 9.84 -23.89 -24.03
C GLU A 23 10.90 -22.81 -23.78
N ILE A 24 11.37 -22.11 -24.82
CA ILE A 24 12.41 -21.08 -24.66
C ILE A 24 11.83 -19.76 -24.09
N SER A 25 10.52 -19.50 -24.20
CA SER A 25 9.93 -18.22 -23.78
C SER A 25 9.52 -18.12 -22.30
N THR A 26 9.39 -19.25 -21.59
CA THR A 26 9.03 -19.28 -20.16
C THR A 26 10.29 -19.24 -19.27
N ILE A 27 11.40 -19.79 -19.75
CA ILE A 27 12.69 -19.79 -19.04
C ILE A 27 13.29 -18.36 -19.03
N ASP A 28 13.15 -17.58 -20.10
CA ASP A 28 13.60 -16.18 -20.12
C ASP A 28 12.78 -15.23 -19.22
N ARG A 29 11.49 -15.52 -18.99
CA ARG A 29 10.61 -14.72 -18.10
C ARG A 29 10.88 -14.98 -16.62
N LEU A 30 11.25 -16.21 -16.27
CA LEU A 30 11.77 -16.55 -14.95
C LEU A 30 13.22 -16.08 -14.80
N GLY A 31 13.98 -15.94 -15.90
CA GLY A 31 15.33 -15.40 -15.94
C GLY A 31 15.47 -14.07 -15.18
N GLY A 32 14.64 -13.06 -15.45
CA GLY A 32 14.76 -11.77 -14.73
C GLY A 32 14.45 -11.82 -13.23
N VAL A 33 13.52 -12.67 -12.80
CA VAL A 33 13.16 -12.83 -11.37
C VAL A 33 14.15 -13.75 -10.66
N LEU A 34 14.62 -14.79 -11.33
CA LEU A 34 15.66 -15.70 -10.86
C LEU A 34 17.04 -15.06 -10.90
N ASP A 35 17.33 -14.14 -11.80
CA ASP A 35 18.56 -13.34 -11.84
C ASP A 35 18.56 -12.32 -10.71
N THR A 36 17.39 -11.76 -10.37
CA THR A 36 17.22 -10.93 -9.18
C THR A 36 17.37 -11.75 -7.89
N LEU A 37 16.76 -12.94 -7.83
CA LEU A 37 16.91 -13.86 -6.69
C LEU A 37 18.30 -14.50 -6.62
N ALA A 38 18.97 -14.73 -7.74
CA ALA A 38 20.34 -15.23 -7.85
C ALA A 38 21.34 -14.12 -7.53
N MET A 39 21.08 -12.86 -7.87
CA MET A 39 21.82 -11.70 -7.37
C MET A 39 21.66 -11.55 -5.85
N ILE A 40 20.45 -11.73 -5.32
CA ILE A 40 20.19 -11.76 -3.87
C ILE A 40 20.95 -12.93 -3.23
N ARG A 41 20.97 -14.11 -3.88
CA ARG A 41 21.67 -15.31 -3.39
C ARG A 41 23.18 -15.26 -3.57
N GLN A 42 23.71 -14.56 -4.58
CA GLN A 42 25.13 -14.35 -4.81
C GLN A 42 25.67 -13.26 -3.88
N SER A 43 24.85 -12.24 -3.59
CA SER A 43 25.12 -11.26 -2.53
C SER A 43 25.05 -11.89 -1.13
N ALA A 44 24.13 -12.84 -0.90
CA ALA A 44 24.07 -13.63 0.34
C ALA A 44 25.12 -14.75 0.40
N GLY A 45 25.57 -15.27 -0.75
CA GLY A 45 26.52 -16.37 -0.89
C GLY A 45 27.98 -15.93 -0.78
N GLN A 46 28.31 -14.72 -1.27
CA GLN A 46 29.60 -14.09 -0.97
C GLN A 46 29.71 -13.63 0.50
N ALA A 47 28.58 -13.49 1.21
CA ALA A 47 28.55 -13.15 2.63
C ALA A 47 28.86 -14.33 3.58
N LEU A 48 28.98 -15.56 3.07
CA LEU A 48 29.33 -16.75 3.87
C LEU A 48 30.85 -16.98 3.99
N LEU A 49 31.68 -16.16 3.33
CA LEU A 49 33.14 -16.16 3.48
C LEU A 49 33.62 -14.83 4.11
N GLY A 50 33.35 -14.65 5.40
CA GLY A 50 34.25 -13.91 6.30
C GLY A 50 34.29 -12.38 6.28
N GLY A 51 33.26 -11.66 5.81
CA GLY A 51 33.20 -10.19 5.86
C GLY A 51 31.94 -9.66 6.52
N ARG A 52 32.07 -8.78 7.52
CA ARG A 52 30.96 -8.11 8.24
C ARG A 52 29.81 -7.69 7.30
N LEU A 53 28.62 -8.26 7.54
CA LEU A 53 27.37 -7.89 6.87
C LEU A 53 27.07 -6.40 7.05
N ALA A 54 27.23 -5.61 6.00
CA ALA A 54 26.54 -4.34 5.86
C ALA A 54 25.16 -4.64 5.25
N TYR A 55 24.12 -4.65 6.09
CA TYR A 55 22.75 -4.66 5.60
C TYR A 55 22.54 -3.44 4.68
N PRO A 56 21.86 -3.58 3.52
CA PRO A 56 21.49 -2.43 2.69
C PRO A 56 20.67 -1.46 3.55
N LYS A 57 20.90 -0.16 3.37
CA LYS A 57 20.20 0.85 4.16
C LYS A 57 18.71 0.80 3.78
N SER A 58 17.81 1.08 4.70
CA SER A 58 16.35 1.05 4.43
C SER A 58 15.91 1.90 3.23
N GLU A 59 16.70 2.91 2.88
CA GLU A 59 16.54 3.79 1.71
C GLU A 59 16.71 3.02 0.40
N ASP A 60 17.64 2.05 0.37
CA ASP A 60 17.87 1.17 -0.78
C ASP A 60 16.68 0.23 -1.01
N VAL A 61 16.00 -0.24 0.05
CA VAL A 61 14.85 -1.14 -0.05
C VAL A 61 13.59 -0.41 -0.56
N SER A 62 13.32 0.81 -0.08
CA SER A 62 12.18 1.61 -0.55
C SER A 62 12.34 2.04 -2.00
N VAL A 63 13.54 2.50 -2.38
CA VAL A 63 13.87 2.86 -3.77
C VAL A 63 13.87 1.61 -4.66
N MET A 64 14.34 0.46 -4.16
CA MET A 64 14.30 -0.81 -4.89
C MET A 64 12.87 -1.32 -5.07
N MET A 65 11.96 -1.14 -4.11
CA MET A 65 10.53 -1.45 -4.29
C MET A 65 9.85 -0.50 -5.28
N GLN A 66 10.16 0.80 -5.23
CA GLN A 66 9.69 1.78 -6.20
C GLN A 66 10.18 1.44 -7.62
N ASN A 67 11.45 1.09 -7.78
CA ASN A 67 12.03 0.67 -9.06
C ASN A 67 11.47 -0.67 -9.53
N ALA A 68 11.23 -1.63 -8.64
CA ALA A 68 10.64 -2.93 -9.00
C ALA A 68 9.19 -2.78 -9.48
N PHE A 69 8.37 -1.94 -8.82
CA PHE A 69 7.01 -1.64 -9.25
C PHE A 69 6.98 -0.78 -10.52
N ALA A 70 7.85 0.23 -10.63
CA ALA A 70 8.00 1.01 -11.85
C ALA A 70 8.45 0.11 -13.02
N ASN A 71 9.34 -0.86 -12.82
CA ASN A 71 9.71 -1.82 -13.85
C ASN A 71 8.59 -2.82 -14.18
N LEU A 72 7.79 -3.24 -13.19
CA LEU A 72 6.63 -4.11 -13.41
C LEU A 72 5.51 -3.39 -14.18
N CYS A 73 5.28 -2.11 -13.88
CA CYS A 73 4.18 -1.31 -14.45
C CYS A 73 4.58 -0.51 -15.70
N GLN A 74 5.87 -0.15 -15.84
CA GLN A 74 6.40 0.73 -16.88
C GLN A 74 7.59 0.13 -17.66
N GLY A 75 7.96 -1.14 -17.41
CA GLY A 75 9.12 -1.80 -18.04
C GLY A 75 9.23 -1.59 -19.55
N SER A 76 10.46 -1.74 -20.07
CA SER A 76 10.82 -1.51 -21.48
C SER A 76 9.73 -2.01 -22.42
N ASP A 77 9.33 -1.22 -23.42
CA ASP A 77 8.17 -1.44 -24.31
C ASP A 77 8.03 -2.88 -24.83
N LEU A 78 9.14 -3.60 -24.97
CA LEU A 78 9.21 -5.01 -25.40
C LEU A 78 8.54 -6.02 -24.45
N ASN A 79 8.45 -5.73 -23.14
CA ASN A 79 7.97 -6.67 -22.12
C ASN A 79 6.57 -6.35 -21.57
N ARG A 80 5.90 -5.32 -22.08
CA ARG A 80 4.52 -5.02 -21.66
C ARG A 80 3.54 -6.10 -22.17
N PRO A 81 2.53 -6.46 -21.36
CA PRO A 81 1.46 -7.34 -21.81
C PRO A 81 0.60 -6.63 -22.87
N GLN A 82 -0.04 -7.37 -23.77
CA GLN A 82 -1.02 -6.78 -24.69
C GLN A 82 -2.38 -6.59 -24.00
N THR A 83 -2.74 -7.50 -23.09
CA THR A 83 -4.01 -7.47 -22.36
C THR A 83 -3.80 -7.71 -20.86
N LEU A 84 -4.80 -7.35 -20.05
CA LEU A 84 -4.76 -7.56 -18.61
C LEU A 84 -4.72 -9.05 -18.26
N GLU A 85 -5.41 -9.89 -19.02
CA GLU A 85 -5.42 -11.35 -18.83
C GLU A 85 -4.02 -11.95 -19.03
N GLN A 86 -3.26 -11.45 -20.01
CA GLN A 86 -1.89 -11.87 -20.23
C GLN A 86 -0.98 -11.51 -19.04
N LEU A 87 -1.16 -10.33 -18.46
CA LEU A 87 -0.46 -9.94 -17.23
C LEU A 87 -0.83 -10.85 -16.07
N LEU A 88 -2.12 -11.08 -15.86
CA LEU A 88 -2.63 -11.90 -14.77
C LEU A 88 -2.14 -13.34 -14.87
N ALA A 89 -2.04 -13.91 -16.07
CA ALA A 89 -1.48 -15.25 -16.27
C ALA A 89 -0.03 -15.37 -15.75
N GLY A 90 0.77 -14.30 -15.86
CA GLY A 90 2.14 -14.26 -15.34
C GLY A 90 2.21 -13.98 -13.83
N VAL A 91 1.38 -13.08 -13.32
CA VAL A 91 1.47 -12.62 -11.92
C VAL A 91 0.74 -13.55 -10.95
N THR A 92 -0.29 -14.29 -11.39
CA THR A 92 -1.08 -15.16 -10.50
C THR A 92 -0.24 -16.28 -9.87
N VAL A 93 0.80 -16.76 -10.57
CA VAL A 93 1.77 -17.74 -10.03
C VAL A 93 2.52 -17.21 -8.80
N LEU A 94 2.69 -15.89 -8.71
CA LEU A 94 3.36 -15.24 -7.58
C LEU A 94 2.43 -14.95 -6.40
N LEU A 95 1.11 -15.13 -6.56
CA LEU A 95 0.14 -14.80 -5.51
C LEU A 95 0.44 -15.45 -4.15
N PRO A 96 0.85 -16.74 -4.06
CA PRO A 96 1.25 -17.34 -2.79
C PRO A 96 2.43 -16.63 -2.11
N MET A 97 3.35 -16.05 -2.88
CA MET A 97 4.45 -15.25 -2.34
C MET A 97 3.99 -13.88 -1.86
N LEU A 98 2.99 -13.29 -2.51
CA LEU A 98 2.40 -12.02 -2.06
C LEU A 98 1.54 -12.21 -0.80
N ASP A 99 0.98 -13.40 -0.61
CA ASP A 99 0.19 -13.77 0.58
C ASP A 99 1.05 -13.90 1.85
N VAL A 100 2.35 -14.18 1.72
CA VAL A 100 3.25 -14.27 2.89
C VAL A 100 3.75 -12.91 3.38
N ILE A 101 3.48 -11.81 2.65
CA ILE A 101 3.89 -10.47 3.07
C ILE A 101 2.85 -9.94 4.06
N PRO A 102 3.12 -9.96 5.38
CA PRO A 102 2.18 -9.42 6.33
C PRO A 102 2.07 -7.90 6.14
N ASN A 103 0.93 -7.32 6.50
CA ASN A 103 0.74 -5.87 6.57
C ASN A 103 0.80 -5.11 5.21
N ALA A 104 0.73 -5.83 4.08
CA ALA A 104 0.61 -5.21 2.76
C ALA A 104 -0.61 -5.77 2.02
N ALA A 105 -1.60 -4.91 1.75
CA ALA A 105 -2.71 -5.24 0.87
C ALA A 105 -2.29 -4.96 -0.58
N MET A 106 -2.36 -5.97 -1.45
CA MET A 106 -1.95 -5.86 -2.85
C MET A 106 -3.11 -6.25 -3.76
N PHE A 107 -3.23 -5.55 -4.89
CA PHE A 107 -4.32 -5.78 -5.83
C PHE A 107 -4.00 -5.35 -7.26
N ILE A 108 -4.76 -5.92 -8.18
CA ILE A 108 -4.88 -5.45 -9.56
C ILE A 108 -6.36 -5.24 -9.86
N LYS A 109 -6.67 -4.15 -10.56
CA LYS A 109 -8.03 -3.84 -11.04
C LYS A 109 -8.06 -3.65 -12.55
N ASP A 110 -9.22 -3.95 -13.13
CA ASP A 110 -9.51 -3.65 -14.52
C ASP A 110 -9.76 -2.15 -14.76
N VAL A 111 -9.97 -1.79 -16.03
CA VAL A 111 -10.29 -0.42 -16.47
C VAL A 111 -11.64 0.11 -15.95
N GLN A 112 -12.49 -0.74 -15.38
CA GLN A 112 -13.71 -0.35 -14.67
C GLN A 112 -13.51 -0.22 -13.16
N ALA A 113 -12.26 -0.22 -12.67
CA ALA A 113 -11.87 -0.19 -11.27
C ALA A 113 -12.40 -1.39 -10.45
N ARG A 114 -12.60 -2.54 -11.09
CA ARG A 114 -13.04 -3.78 -10.43
C ARG A 114 -11.85 -4.68 -10.14
N TYR A 115 -11.83 -5.30 -8.96
CA TYR A 115 -10.77 -6.23 -8.56
C TYR A 115 -10.71 -7.44 -9.50
N VAL A 116 -9.53 -7.72 -10.02
CA VAL A 116 -9.23 -8.93 -10.82
C VAL A 116 -8.19 -9.82 -10.13
N MET A 117 -7.46 -9.26 -9.17
CA MET A 117 -6.52 -9.98 -8.30
C MET A 117 -6.42 -9.24 -6.97
N ALA A 118 -6.26 -9.99 -5.88
CA ALA A 118 -5.93 -9.44 -4.58
C ALA A 118 -5.22 -10.50 -3.74
N ASN A 119 -4.27 -10.07 -2.91
CA ASN A 119 -3.67 -10.96 -1.91
C ASN A 119 -4.60 -11.18 -0.71
N ARG A 120 -4.28 -12.18 0.10
CA ARG A 120 -5.04 -12.58 1.28
C ARG A 120 -5.24 -11.43 2.28
N THR A 121 -4.24 -10.56 2.44
CA THR A 121 -4.35 -9.39 3.33
C THR A 121 -5.50 -8.48 2.91
N LEU A 122 -5.65 -8.16 1.63
CA LEU A 122 -6.78 -7.34 1.17
C LEU A 122 -8.12 -8.05 1.34
N VAL A 123 -8.18 -9.35 1.04
CA VAL A 123 -9.40 -10.17 1.23
C VAL A 123 -9.88 -10.09 2.68
N GLN A 124 -8.97 -10.22 3.63
CA GLN A 124 -9.25 -10.11 5.06
C GLN A 124 -9.71 -8.71 5.47
N ARG A 125 -9.09 -7.64 4.94
CA ARG A 125 -9.53 -6.25 5.19
C ARG A 125 -10.96 -5.98 4.70
N CYS A 126 -11.37 -6.63 3.62
CA CYS A 126 -12.75 -6.56 3.13
C CYS A 126 -13.73 -7.40 3.99
N GLY A 127 -13.24 -8.07 5.04
CA GLY A 127 -14.06 -8.96 5.88
C GLY A 127 -14.46 -10.27 5.19
N LEU A 128 -13.76 -10.65 4.13
CA LEU A 128 -14.04 -11.84 3.34
C LEU A 128 -13.11 -13.00 3.75
N LYS A 129 -13.58 -14.23 3.57
CA LYS A 129 -12.77 -15.45 3.82
C LYS A 129 -12.03 -15.95 2.57
N HIS A 130 -12.54 -15.62 1.39
CA HIS A 130 -12.03 -16.09 0.10
C HIS A 130 -12.01 -14.93 -0.90
N LEU A 131 -11.19 -15.05 -1.94
CA LEU A 131 -11.00 -14.02 -2.97
C LEU A 131 -12.23 -13.86 -3.87
N GLN A 132 -12.94 -14.94 -4.20
CA GLN A 132 -14.01 -14.96 -5.21
C GLN A 132 -15.08 -13.87 -5.04
N PRO A 133 -15.62 -13.59 -3.83
CA PRO A 133 -16.62 -12.52 -3.66
C PRO A 133 -16.09 -11.11 -3.90
N LEU A 134 -14.76 -10.92 -3.85
CA LEU A 134 -14.10 -9.64 -4.13
C LEU A 134 -13.94 -9.39 -5.64
N LEU A 135 -13.78 -10.46 -6.43
CA LEU A 135 -13.53 -10.34 -7.86
C LEU A 135 -14.73 -9.73 -8.60
N GLY A 136 -14.44 -8.83 -9.55
CA GLY A 136 -15.46 -8.10 -10.30
C GLY A 136 -16.13 -6.98 -9.51
N LYS A 137 -15.73 -6.72 -8.25
CA LYS A 137 -16.26 -5.64 -7.43
C LYS A 137 -15.34 -4.44 -7.39
N THR A 138 -15.92 -3.26 -7.29
CA THR A 138 -15.22 -2.01 -6.99
C THR A 138 -14.98 -1.88 -5.49
N SER A 139 -14.06 -0.98 -5.07
CA SER A 139 -13.89 -0.67 -3.64
C SER A 139 -15.19 -0.19 -2.98
N ALA A 140 -16.01 0.58 -3.71
CA ALA A 140 -17.32 1.05 -3.25
C ALA A 140 -18.31 -0.08 -2.90
N GLU A 141 -18.17 -1.27 -3.50
CA GLU A 141 -19.07 -2.40 -3.26
C GLU A 141 -18.61 -3.33 -2.12
N VAL A 142 -17.32 -3.27 -1.72
CA VAL A 142 -16.73 -4.23 -0.77
C VAL A 142 -16.22 -3.60 0.51
N PHE A 143 -15.76 -2.35 0.46
CA PHE A 143 -15.45 -1.60 1.66
C PHE A 143 -16.73 -0.98 2.21
N PRO A 144 -16.77 -0.65 3.51
CA PRO A 144 -17.90 0.06 4.08
C PRO A 144 -18.21 1.33 3.29
N ALA A 145 -19.49 1.72 3.27
CA ALA A 145 -19.97 2.87 2.52
C ALA A 145 -19.21 4.16 2.87
N GLN A 146 -18.58 4.19 4.05
CA GLN A 146 -17.72 5.24 4.60
C GLN A 146 -16.29 5.27 4.07
N LEU A 147 -15.84 4.33 3.23
CA LEU A 147 -14.46 4.30 2.70
C LEU A 147 -14.42 3.95 1.21
N GLY A 148 -15.23 2.99 0.77
CA GLY A 148 -15.19 2.42 -0.58
C GLY A 148 -15.30 3.42 -1.74
N PRO A 149 -16.31 4.32 -1.76
CA PRO A 149 -16.49 5.31 -2.82
C PRO A 149 -15.27 6.21 -3.08
N GLY A 150 -14.58 6.63 -2.02
CA GLY A 150 -13.39 7.47 -2.14
C GLY A 150 -12.23 6.75 -2.84
N TYR A 151 -12.03 5.47 -2.50
CA TYR A 151 -11.02 4.64 -3.15
C TYR A 151 -11.33 4.40 -4.62
N THR A 152 -12.59 4.11 -4.95
CA THR A 152 -13.01 3.95 -6.35
C THR A 152 -12.78 5.23 -7.16
N GLU A 153 -13.04 6.41 -6.58
CA GLU A 153 -12.79 7.67 -7.28
C GLU A 153 -11.29 7.93 -7.53
N GLN A 154 -10.44 7.59 -6.56
CA GLN A 154 -9.00 7.64 -6.78
C GLN A 154 -8.55 6.67 -7.89
N ASP A 155 -9.08 5.45 -7.89
CA ASP A 155 -8.77 4.45 -8.91
C ASP A 155 -9.17 4.94 -10.30
N ARG A 156 -10.33 5.59 -10.45
CA ARG A 156 -10.72 6.22 -11.71
C ARG A 156 -9.74 7.27 -12.17
N ARG A 157 -9.22 8.12 -11.28
CA ARG A 157 -8.20 9.10 -11.66
C ARG A 157 -6.90 8.44 -12.15
N VAL A 158 -6.50 7.30 -11.57
CA VAL A 158 -5.37 6.51 -12.06
C VAL A 158 -5.67 5.98 -13.47
N LEU A 159 -6.86 5.41 -13.68
CA LEU A 159 -7.26 4.76 -14.93
C LEU A 159 -7.55 5.73 -16.08
N GLU A 160 -8.16 6.87 -15.79
CA GLU A 160 -8.62 7.84 -16.79
C GLU A 160 -7.54 8.89 -17.11
N GLN A 161 -6.74 9.27 -16.12
CA GLN A 161 -5.77 10.37 -16.24
C GLN A 161 -4.32 9.88 -16.26
N GLY A 162 -4.09 8.57 -16.04
CA GLY A 162 -2.74 8.04 -15.85
C GLY A 162 -2.06 8.56 -14.58
N LEU A 163 -2.84 9.05 -13.61
CA LEU A 163 -2.30 9.60 -12.37
C LEU A 163 -1.59 8.50 -11.57
N VAL A 164 -0.34 8.75 -11.20
CA VAL A 164 0.40 7.90 -10.27
C VAL A 164 0.16 8.40 -8.84
N LEU A 165 -0.26 7.51 -7.95
CA LEU A 165 -0.30 7.77 -6.52
C LEU A 165 0.90 7.11 -5.88
N GLU A 166 1.75 7.90 -5.23
CA GLU A 166 2.96 7.43 -4.54
C GLU A 166 2.97 7.92 -3.10
N ASP A 167 3.28 7.01 -2.17
CA ASP A 167 3.29 7.28 -0.73
C ASP A 167 2.02 7.99 -0.25
N GLN A 168 0.86 7.69 -0.86
CA GLN A 168 -0.38 8.35 -0.51
C GLN A 168 -0.80 7.85 0.87
N LEU A 169 -0.80 8.76 1.85
CA LEU A 169 -1.26 8.44 3.20
C LEU A 169 -2.79 8.27 3.16
N GLU A 170 -3.26 7.09 3.57
CA GLU A 170 -4.68 6.72 3.55
C GLU A 170 -5.09 6.02 4.84
N LEU A 171 -6.36 6.19 5.22
CA LEU A 171 -6.94 5.49 6.37
C LEU A 171 -7.76 4.28 5.92
N HIS A 172 -7.19 3.09 6.01
CA HIS A 172 -7.84 1.82 5.66
C HIS A 172 -8.46 1.14 6.87
N LEU A 173 -9.21 0.05 6.64
CA LEU A 173 -9.59 -0.87 7.72
C LEU A 173 -8.57 -1.99 7.79
N TYR A 174 -8.08 -2.27 8.99
CA TYR A 174 -7.28 -3.46 9.25
C TYR A 174 -8.17 -4.71 9.30
N GLY A 175 -7.58 -5.91 9.32
CA GLY A 175 -8.34 -7.16 9.41
C GLY A 175 -9.25 -7.26 10.65
N SER A 176 -8.95 -6.50 11.70
CA SER A 176 -9.78 -6.33 12.90
C SER A 176 -11.01 -5.43 12.70
N ARG A 177 -11.17 -4.82 11.51
CA ARG A 177 -12.14 -3.76 11.18
C ARG A 177 -11.93 -2.43 11.92
N GLU A 178 -10.77 -2.26 12.56
CA GLU A 178 -10.37 -0.98 13.12
C GLU A 178 -9.71 -0.10 12.04
N PRO A 179 -9.95 1.22 12.02
CA PRO A 179 -9.24 2.13 11.13
C PRO A 179 -7.75 2.16 11.43
N GLY A 180 -6.94 2.14 10.39
CA GLY A 180 -5.49 2.15 10.47
C GLY A 180 -4.86 2.84 9.27
N TRP A 181 -3.65 3.35 9.46
CA TRP A 181 -2.98 4.16 8.44
C TRP A 181 -2.11 3.31 7.52
N CYS A 182 -2.25 3.54 6.22
CA CYS A 182 -1.41 2.92 5.21
C CYS A 182 -0.72 3.98 4.36
N LEU A 183 0.41 3.59 3.77
CA LEU A 183 0.93 4.23 2.57
C LEU A 183 0.49 3.42 1.37
N THR A 184 -0.30 4.05 0.52
CA THR A 184 -0.83 3.46 -0.69
C THR A 184 -0.07 3.97 -1.89
N HIS A 185 0.24 3.05 -2.78
CA HIS A 185 0.66 3.35 -4.12
C HIS A 185 -0.31 2.75 -5.12
N LYS A 186 -0.58 3.48 -6.20
CA LYS A 186 -1.41 3.03 -7.32
C LYS A 186 -0.77 3.49 -8.62
N TRP A 187 -0.55 2.54 -9.52
CA TRP A 187 0.03 2.80 -10.83
C TRP A 187 -0.90 2.30 -11.93
N PRO A 188 -1.04 3.08 -13.03
CA PRO A 188 -1.66 2.57 -14.24
C PRO A 188 -0.80 1.46 -14.84
N LEU A 189 -1.46 0.44 -15.36
CA LEU A 189 -0.85 -0.65 -16.11
C LEU A 189 -1.08 -0.37 -17.60
N TYR A 190 0.00 -0.33 -18.37
CA TYR A 190 -0.04 -0.04 -19.80
C TYR A 190 0.16 -1.29 -20.64
N ASN A 191 -0.53 -1.37 -21.78
CA ASN A 191 -0.18 -2.34 -22.82
C ASN A 191 0.98 -1.84 -23.71
N ARG A 192 1.34 -2.64 -24.72
CA ARG A 192 2.38 -2.31 -25.71
C ARG A 192 2.04 -1.09 -26.57
N ASP A 193 0.75 -0.82 -26.77
CA ASP A 193 0.26 0.34 -27.53
C ASP A 193 0.21 1.62 -26.67
N GLY A 194 0.60 1.54 -25.39
CA GLY A 194 0.57 2.67 -24.45
C GLY A 194 -0.83 2.97 -23.89
N ALA A 195 -1.82 2.11 -24.10
CA ALA A 195 -3.15 2.23 -23.51
C ALA A 195 -3.18 1.67 -22.08
N ILE A 196 -3.93 2.31 -21.19
CA ILE A 196 -4.16 1.81 -19.84
C ILE A 196 -5.11 0.59 -19.91
N ILE A 197 -4.65 -0.54 -19.40
CA ILE A 197 -5.40 -1.81 -19.36
C ILE A 197 -5.84 -2.20 -17.94
N GLY A 198 -5.45 -1.43 -16.93
CA GLY A 198 -5.82 -1.63 -15.54
C GLY A 198 -4.97 -0.78 -14.62
N LEU A 199 -4.98 -1.10 -13.33
CA LEU A 199 -4.07 -0.54 -12.35
C LEU A 199 -3.57 -1.63 -11.41
N ALA A 200 -2.37 -1.43 -10.88
CA ALA A 200 -1.84 -2.20 -9.75
C ALA A 200 -1.73 -1.29 -8.54
N GLY A 201 -2.01 -1.82 -7.36
CA GLY A 201 -1.90 -1.08 -6.11
C GLY A 201 -1.35 -1.91 -4.97
N ILE A 202 -0.67 -1.23 -4.06
CA ILE A 202 -0.17 -1.78 -2.81
C ILE A 202 -0.42 -0.77 -1.69
N SER A 203 -0.96 -1.23 -0.58
CA SER A 203 -1.21 -0.44 0.63
C SER A 203 -0.49 -1.10 1.80
N VAL A 204 0.58 -0.48 2.28
CA VAL A 204 1.42 -1.00 3.37
C VAL A 204 1.02 -0.30 4.67
N ASP A 205 0.74 -1.09 5.72
CA ASP A 205 0.39 -0.54 7.03
C ASP A 205 1.56 0.18 7.65
N LEU A 206 1.27 1.33 8.27
CA LEU A 206 2.24 2.02 9.09
C LEU A 206 2.42 1.26 10.40
N GLN A 207 3.59 0.65 10.55
CA GLN A 207 4.00 0.08 11.82
C GLN A 207 4.24 1.21 12.85
N SER A 208 3.95 0.92 14.12
CA SER A 208 4.34 1.79 15.22
C SER A 208 5.84 2.03 15.15
N ALA A 209 6.26 3.28 15.33
CA ALA A 209 7.65 3.68 15.23
C ALA A 209 8.53 2.76 16.08
N SER A 210 9.63 2.27 15.51
CA SER A 210 10.56 1.43 16.24
C SER A 210 11.35 2.28 17.22
N GLU A 211 10.93 2.27 18.49
CA GLU A 211 11.55 3.02 19.58
C GLU A 211 13.02 2.61 19.82
N THR A 212 13.42 1.44 19.33
CA THR A 212 14.76 0.89 19.46
C THR A 212 15.76 1.46 18.45
N HIS A 213 15.30 2.22 17.46
CA HIS A 213 16.19 2.77 16.44
C HIS A 213 17.03 3.94 17.02
N PRO A 214 18.36 4.00 16.85
CA PRO A 214 19.20 5.06 17.47
C PRO A 214 18.83 6.50 17.07
N ALA A 215 18.25 6.69 15.88
CA ALA A 215 17.74 7.99 15.45
C ALA A 215 16.37 8.35 16.07
N TYR A 216 15.67 7.41 16.70
CA TYR A 216 14.37 7.62 17.34
C TYR A 216 14.44 8.71 18.40
N GLN A 217 15.48 8.72 19.24
CA GLN A 217 15.62 9.74 20.29
C GLN A 217 15.62 11.18 19.76
N ARG A 218 16.27 11.42 18.61
CA ARG A 218 16.28 12.76 17.97
C ARG A 218 14.95 13.11 17.31
N LEU A 219 14.22 12.09 16.90
CA LEU A 219 12.94 12.24 16.23
C LEU A 219 11.74 12.20 17.19
N ALA A 220 11.91 11.68 18.40
CA ALA A 220 10.89 11.65 19.43
C ALA A 220 10.49 13.09 19.80
N ALA A 221 11.48 13.98 19.97
CA ALA A 221 11.23 15.40 20.18
C ALA A 221 10.51 16.07 18.99
N VAL A 222 10.75 15.60 17.76
CA VAL A 222 10.03 16.07 16.56
C VAL A 222 8.57 15.59 16.58
N ASP A 223 8.33 14.30 16.85
CA ASP A 223 6.98 13.74 16.93
C ASP A 223 6.18 14.39 18.06
N GLU A 224 6.77 14.50 19.25
CA GLU A 224 6.18 15.18 20.41
C GLU A 224 5.83 16.64 20.07
N HIS A 225 6.75 17.36 19.43
CA HIS A 225 6.50 18.73 19.02
C HIS A 225 5.35 18.83 18.00
N ILE A 226 5.29 17.93 17.01
CA ILE A 226 4.19 17.88 16.05
C ILE A 226 2.87 17.61 16.78
N ARG A 227 2.84 16.64 17.71
CA ARG A 227 1.65 16.31 18.50
C ARG A 227 1.17 17.45 19.40
N ALA A 228 2.08 18.27 19.92
CA ALA A 228 1.75 19.42 20.74
C ALA A 228 1.29 20.64 19.92
N HIS A 229 1.75 20.79 18.67
CA HIS A 229 1.59 22.04 17.89
C HIS A 229 0.94 21.87 16.51
N PHE A 230 0.34 20.70 16.21
CA PHE A 230 -0.27 20.44 14.90
C PHE A 230 -1.37 21.43 14.51
N ASN A 231 -2.02 22.05 15.50
CA ASN A 231 -3.12 23.01 15.33
C ASN A 231 -2.66 24.39 14.82
N ARG A 232 -1.36 24.59 14.58
CA ARG A 232 -0.83 25.76 13.88
C ARG A 232 0.07 25.33 12.72
N ARG A 233 0.58 26.31 11.99
CA ARG A 233 1.63 26.06 11.00
C ARG A 233 2.91 25.63 11.72
N VAL A 234 3.32 24.38 11.48
CA VAL A 234 4.62 23.82 11.88
C VAL A 234 5.52 23.84 10.66
N SER A 235 6.70 24.45 10.76
CA SER A 235 7.63 24.61 9.61
C SER A 235 8.75 23.57 9.65
N LEU A 236 9.30 23.20 8.49
CA LEU A 236 10.49 22.33 8.46
C LEU A 236 11.70 22.98 9.16
N GLY A 237 11.83 24.31 9.11
CA GLY A 237 12.87 25.05 9.83
C GLY A 237 12.77 24.97 11.35
N GLU A 238 11.55 24.82 11.87
CA GLU A 238 11.31 24.56 13.30
C GLU A 238 11.70 23.13 13.68
N LEU A 239 11.26 22.14 12.90
CA LEU A 239 11.56 20.73 13.17
C LEU A 239 13.05 20.40 13.06
N THR A 240 13.74 21.00 12.09
CA THR A 240 15.20 20.84 11.93
C THR A 240 15.98 21.42 13.10
N ARG A 241 15.53 22.54 13.67
CA ARG A 241 16.13 23.14 14.87
C ARG A 241 15.97 22.23 16.09
N ILE A 242 14.82 21.58 16.24
CA ILE A 242 14.55 20.62 17.31
C ILE A 242 15.45 19.40 17.18
N ALA A 243 15.56 18.83 15.97
CA ALA A 243 16.33 17.62 15.73
C ALA A 243 17.85 17.86 15.61
N GLY A 244 18.28 19.12 15.42
CA GLY A 244 19.69 19.49 15.20
C GLY A 244 20.27 18.97 13.89
N ILE A 245 19.45 18.83 12.84
CA ILE A 245 19.83 18.24 11.54
C ILE A 245 19.27 19.04 10.37
N SER A 246 19.86 18.85 9.19
CA SER A 246 19.35 19.46 7.95
C SER A 246 17.97 18.92 7.55
N VAL A 247 17.26 19.66 6.68
CA VAL A 247 15.94 19.25 6.14
C VAL A 247 16.01 17.88 5.47
N ALA A 248 17.01 17.65 4.60
CA ALA A 248 17.17 16.37 3.90
C ALA A 248 17.41 15.21 4.89
N GLN A 249 18.19 15.44 5.95
CA GLN A 249 18.38 14.44 7.01
C GLN A 249 17.10 14.18 7.80
N LEU A 250 16.32 15.22 8.10
CA LEU A 250 15.04 15.10 8.79
C LEU A 250 14.06 14.27 7.97
N GLU A 251 13.88 14.59 6.69
CA GLU A 251 13.00 13.83 5.79
C GLU A 251 13.39 12.36 5.72
N ARG A 252 14.69 12.09 5.51
CA ARG A 252 15.23 10.72 5.48
C ARG A 252 15.01 9.98 6.79
N TYR A 253 15.25 10.63 7.93
CA TYR A 253 15.11 9.98 9.24
C TYR A 253 13.64 9.75 9.59
N CYS A 254 12.75 10.69 9.29
CA CYS A 254 11.31 10.49 9.46
C CYS A 254 10.82 9.32 8.59
N LYS A 255 11.23 9.25 7.32
CA LYS A 255 10.90 8.13 6.42
C LYS A 255 11.45 6.80 6.90
N ARG A 256 12.63 6.77 7.52
CA ARG A 256 13.24 5.54 8.01
C ARG A 256 12.62 5.03 9.31
N VAL A 257 12.22 5.94 10.21
CA VAL A 257 11.76 5.59 11.56
C VAL A 257 10.24 5.50 11.65
N PHE A 258 9.52 6.40 10.96
CA PHE A 258 8.05 6.46 10.98
C PHE A 258 7.42 6.05 9.66
N HIS A 259 8.22 5.79 8.62
CA HIS A 259 7.74 5.59 7.23
C HIS A 259 7.06 6.83 6.62
N LEU A 260 7.05 7.97 7.33
CA LEU A 260 6.37 9.19 6.94
C LEU A 260 7.34 10.34 6.70
N THR A 261 7.00 11.25 5.79
CA THR A 261 7.61 12.59 5.76
C THR A 261 7.11 13.42 6.95
N PRO A 262 7.84 14.48 7.36
CA PRO A 262 7.35 15.40 8.40
C PRO A 262 5.97 15.99 8.08
N ARG A 263 5.70 16.28 6.81
CA ARG A 263 4.38 16.77 6.36
C ARG A 263 3.29 15.71 6.56
N GLN A 264 3.56 14.46 6.23
CA GLN A 264 2.62 13.35 6.45
C GLN A 264 2.41 13.09 7.94
N MET A 265 3.44 13.22 8.80
CA MET A 265 3.29 13.14 10.26
C MET A 265 2.31 14.21 10.77
N ILE A 266 2.46 15.46 10.33
CA ILE A 266 1.54 16.55 10.69
C ILE A 266 0.12 16.24 10.21
N GLN A 267 -0.05 15.80 8.95
CA GLN A 267 -1.35 15.45 8.39
C GLN A 267 -2.01 14.31 9.17
N LYS A 268 -1.25 13.27 9.52
CA LYS A 268 -1.70 12.13 10.33
C LYS A 268 -2.25 12.59 11.68
N VAL A 269 -1.47 13.37 12.43
CA VAL A 269 -1.90 13.88 13.76
C VAL A 269 -3.13 14.80 13.64
N ARG A 270 -3.15 15.69 12.65
CA ARG A 270 -4.32 16.55 12.40
C ARG A 270 -5.57 15.73 12.13
N LEU A 271 -5.46 14.67 11.33
CA LEU A 271 -6.60 13.82 10.99
C LEU A 271 -7.06 12.96 12.17
N GLU A 272 -6.13 12.45 12.98
CA GLU A 272 -6.44 11.74 14.24
C GLU A 272 -7.21 12.64 15.21
N HIS A 273 -6.85 13.93 15.29
CA HIS A 273 -7.61 14.90 16.07
C HIS A 273 -8.98 15.19 15.44
N ALA A 274 -9.02 15.39 14.12
CA ALA A 274 -10.27 15.60 13.39
C ALA A 274 -11.26 14.45 13.59
N HIS A 275 -10.81 13.19 13.56
CA HIS A 275 -11.65 12.02 13.82
C HIS A 275 -12.35 12.14 15.17
N ARG A 276 -11.60 12.43 16.24
CA ARG A 276 -12.18 12.60 17.58
C ARG A 276 -13.20 13.74 17.64
N LEU A 277 -12.90 14.88 17.03
CA LEU A 277 -13.81 16.02 17.02
C LEU A 277 -15.05 15.80 16.14
N LEU A 278 -14.94 15.00 15.08
CA LEU A 278 -16.07 14.70 14.19
C LEU A 278 -17.14 13.83 14.83
N HIS A 279 -16.81 13.09 15.90
CA HIS A 279 -17.77 12.38 16.76
C HIS A 279 -18.52 13.29 17.75
N THR A 280 -18.26 14.60 17.73
CA THR A 280 -18.96 15.60 18.53
C THR A 280 -19.85 16.47 17.65
N ASP A 281 -20.76 17.23 18.27
CA ASP A 281 -21.64 18.18 17.58
C ASP A 281 -20.90 19.46 17.09
N MET A 282 -19.59 19.55 17.29
CA MET A 282 -18.79 20.72 16.89
C MET A 282 -18.99 21.04 15.39
N PRO A 283 -19.24 22.29 14.99
CA PRO A 283 -19.33 22.66 13.58
C PRO A 283 -18.07 22.27 12.80
N ILE A 284 -18.21 21.79 11.55
CA ILE A 284 -17.06 21.35 10.73
C ILE A 284 -16.05 22.50 10.52
N THR A 285 -16.52 23.75 10.49
CA THR A 285 -15.68 24.96 10.46
C THR A 285 -14.76 25.04 11.68
N ASP A 286 -15.28 24.76 12.87
CA ASP A 286 -14.51 24.81 14.11
C ASP A 286 -13.58 23.61 14.24
N VAL A 287 -14.01 22.43 13.78
CA VAL A 287 -13.14 21.25 13.64
C VAL A 287 -11.94 21.59 12.76
N ALA A 288 -12.15 22.26 11.63
CA ALA A 288 -11.07 22.66 10.73
C ALA A 288 -10.05 23.58 11.42
N LEU A 289 -10.53 24.59 12.16
CA LEU A 289 -9.69 25.53 12.90
C LEU A 289 -8.89 24.82 14.02
N GLN A 290 -9.54 23.96 14.80
CA GLN A 290 -8.89 23.16 15.85
C GLN A 290 -7.83 22.19 15.29
N CYS A 291 -8.00 21.74 14.05
CA CYS A 291 -7.03 20.92 13.34
C CYS A 291 -5.94 21.74 12.63
N GLY A 292 -5.91 23.07 12.79
CA GLY A 292 -4.87 23.94 12.24
C GLY A 292 -4.96 24.22 10.75
N TYR A 293 -6.17 24.15 10.18
CA TYR A 293 -6.46 24.61 8.84
C TYR A 293 -6.96 26.07 8.87
N THR A 294 -6.61 26.83 7.84
CA THR A 294 -7.00 28.24 7.70
C THR A 294 -8.50 28.40 7.45
N ASP A 295 -9.10 27.41 6.79
CA ASP A 295 -10.50 27.43 6.42
C ASP A 295 -11.04 25.99 6.23
N HIS A 296 -12.36 25.90 6.28
CA HIS A 296 -13.12 24.67 6.11
C HIS A 296 -12.89 23.99 4.74
N SER A 297 -12.66 24.75 3.68
CA SER A 297 -12.51 24.23 2.32
C SER A 297 -11.16 23.52 2.15
N ALA A 298 -10.08 24.08 2.69
CA ALA A 298 -8.77 23.44 2.74
C ALA A 298 -8.82 22.14 3.55
N PHE A 299 -9.45 22.18 4.74
CA PHE A 299 -9.67 21.00 5.56
C PHE A 299 -10.47 19.92 4.82
N THR A 300 -11.61 20.26 4.24
CA THR A 300 -12.48 19.31 3.55
C THR A 300 -11.77 18.63 2.39
N ARG A 301 -11.01 19.37 1.57
CA ARG A 301 -10.23 18.78 0.48
C ARG A 301 -9.17 17.82 1.00
N GLN A 302 -8.41 18.22 2.02
CA GLN A 302 -7.35 17.38 2.58
C GLN A 302 -7.92 16.15 3.29
N PHE A 303 -9.00 16.30 4.05
CA PHE A 303 -9.70 15.20 4.72
C PHE A 303 -10.20 14.20 3.68
N LYS A 304 -10.86 14.68 2.61
CA LYS A 304 -11.32 13.83 1.50
C LYS A 304 -10.17 13.13 0.77
N ALA A 305 -9.04 13.80 0.59
CA ALA A 305 -7.88 13.18 -0.04
C ALA A 305 -7.29 12.03 0.80
N LEU A 306 -7.32 12.13 2.13
CA LEU A 306 -6.74 11.14 3.05
C LEU A 306 -7.72 10.02 3.44
N THR A 307 -9.02 10.31 3.52
CA THR A 307 -10.05 9.33 3.95
C THR A 307 -10.93 8.83 2.82
N GLY A 308 -11.02 9.58 1.71
CA GLY A 308 -12.03 9.39 0.68
C GLY A 308 -13.33 10.18 0.89
N PHE A 309 -13.53 10.82 2.06
CA PHE A 309 -14.83 11.39 2.49
C PHE A 309 -14.74 12.88 2.76
N THR A 310 -15.84 13.60 2.57
CA THR A 310 -15.93 14.91 3.22
C THR A 310 -16.13 14.74 4.72
N PRO A 311 -15.68 15.69 5.57
CA PRO A 311 -15.85 15.60 7.02
C PRO A 311 -17.32 15.41 7.44
N ARG A 312 -18.27 16.04 6.72
CA ARG A 312 -19.71 15.87 6.95
C ARG A 312 -20.18 14.45 6.68
N GLN A 313 -19.78 13.88 5.55
CA GLN A 313 -20.12 12.49 5.23
C GLN A 313 -19.53 11.54 6.26
N TYR A 314 -18.28 11.79 6.69
CA TYR A 314 -17.61 11.00 7.73
C TYR A 314 -18.36 11.03 9.06
N ARG A 315 -18.80 12.21 9.53
CA ARG A 315 -19.60 12.35 10.75
C ARG A 315 -20.88 11.50 10.70
N GLN A 316 -21.72 11.72 9.68
CA GLN A 316 -23.00 11.02 9.50
C GLN A 316 -22.81 9.49 9.46
N ALA A 317 -21.75 9.07 8.79
CA ALA A 317 -21.33 7.69 8.70
C ALA A 317 -21.00 7.03 10.05
N THR A 318 -20.34 7.77 10.94
CA THR A 318 -19.92 7.28 12.26
C THR A 318 -21.01 7.37 13.34
N GLU A 319 -21.93 8.32 13.23
CA GLU A 319 -23.10 8.45 14.11
C GLU A 319 -24.04 7.23 14.01
N ASN A 320 -24.13 6.62 12.83
CA ASN A 320 -24.94 5.43 12.58
C ASN A 320 -24.34 4.15 13.20
N VAL A 321 -23.01 4.03 13.25
CA VAL A 321 -22.32 2.87 13.87
C VAL A 321 -22.51 2.88 15.39
N GLY A 322 -22.57 4.05 16.02
CA GLY A 322 -22.84 4.19 17.46
C GLY A 322 -24.27 3.82 17.88
N HIS A 323 -25.22 3.81 16.94
CA HIS A 323 -26.60 3.36 17.20
C HIS A 323 -26.78 1.85 17.01
N GLU A 324 -26.12 1.23 16.03
CA GLU A 324 -26.16 -0.23 15.84
C GLU A 324 -25.36 -0.99 16.92
N ALA A 325 -24.25 -0.44 17.40
CA ALA A 325 -23.45 -1.04 18.48
C ALA A 325 -24.12 -0.96 19.87
N LYS A 326 -25.20 -0.18 20.03
CA LYS A 326 -26.03 -0.14 21.25
C LYS A 326 -27.28 -1.02 21.17
N ALA A 327 -27.52 -1.65 20.02
CA ALA A 327 -28.71 -2.46 19.76
C ALA A 327 -28.46 -3.99 19.89
N PHE A 328 -27.31 -4.40 20.42
CA PHE A 328 -26.99 -5.78 20.77
C PHE A 328 -26.47 -5.87 22.20
#